data_AF-A0AAN6H610-F1
#
_entry.id   AF-A0AAN6H610-F1
#
_cell.length_a   1.000
_cell.length_b   1.000
_cell.length_c   1.000
_cell.angle_alpha   90.00
_cell.angle_beta   90.00
_cell.angle_gamma   90.00
#
_symmetry.space_group_name_H-M   'P 1'
#
loop_
_entity.id
_entity.type
_entity.pdbx_description
1 polymer ?
#
loop_
_entity_poly.entity_id
_entity_poly.type
_entity_poly.pdbx_seq_one_letter_code
_entity_poly.pdbx_strand_id
1 'polypeptide(L)'
;MVSLDEHYPNPCAFCKIAAAYPPDSSPIPSNPDPEKVDPQCFLLLSTPHVLAFLDILPIAPGHILLATRKHYQKLSDLHNTVPNTTPHGNSSSDAAAAREAREEARETSRALGEYLPLLSRALCRVTGIEDWNVVQNNGERAAQVVPHIHFHLIPRYQEGRREVEGRNGKVDVGMLKSWRVFGRGAREDLDEEEAAGMAKELREVMRNVPAVMRWTLASPTKLLGVHADTSRTPRAGQDGSQDGSQPQRGSADASKTRAILEERDATFLEHG
;
A
#
# COMPACT_ATOMS: atom_id res chain seq x y z
N MET A 1 32.79 -10.74 11.01
CA MET A 1 31.52 -10.60 10.27
C MET A 1 31.81 -9.66 9.13
N VAL A 2 31.73 -10.18 7.90
CA VAL A 2 31.82 -9.40 6.66
C VAL A 2 30.60 -8.45 6.64
N SER A 3 30.81 -7.15 6.42
CA SER A 3 29.74 -6.14 6.52
C SER A 3 28.65 -6.41 5.46
N LEU A 4 27.38 -6.06 5.73
CA LEU A 4 26.34 -6.01 4.69
C LEU A 4 26.78 -5.16 3.48
N ASP A 5 27.64 -4.18 3.70
CA ASP A 5 28.23 -3.33 2.67
C ASP A 5 29.15 -4.10 1.70
N GLU A 6 29.75 -5.22 2.13
CA GLU A 6 30.56 -6.10 1.27
C GLU A 6 29.68 -7.05 0.41
N HIS A 7 28.38 -7.18 0.69
CA HIS A 7 27.43 -7.97 -0.11
C HIS A 7 26.63 -7.14 -1.14
N TYR A 8 26.60 -5.80 -1.03
CA TYR A 8 25.83 -4.93 -1.92
C TYR A 8 26.68 -3.80 -2.54
N PRO A 9 27.58 -4.09 -3.50
CA PRO A 9 28.46 -3.09 -4.12
C PRO A 9 27.75 -2.17 -5.14
N ASN A 10 26.42 -2.24 -5.31
CA ASN A 10 25.62 -1.32 -6.12
C ASN A 10 24.30 -0.95 -5.37
N PRO A 11 23.83 0.31 -5.46
CA PRO A 11 23.19 1.07 -4.37
C PRO A 11 21.75 0.70 -4.00
N CYS A 12 20.96 0.11 -4.90
CA CYS A 12 19.59 -0.39 -4.63
C CYS A 12 19.02 -1.05 -5.90
N ALA A 13 18.42 -2.25 -5.80
CA ALA A 13 17.82 -2.94 -6.95
C ALA A 13 16.67 -2.14 -7.59
N PHE A 14 15.79 -1.53 -6.79
CA PHE A 14 14.66 -0.75 -7.31
C PHE A 14 15.09 0.56 -7.96
N CYS A 15 16.21 1.16 -7.54
CA CYS A 15 16.81 2.28 -8.27
C CYS A 15 17.31 1.89 -9.67
N LYS A 16 17.86 0.67 -9.83
CA LYS A 16 18.26 0.16 -11.15
C LYS A 16 17.05 -0.01 -12.07
N ILE A 17 15.96 -0.62 -11.56
CA ILE A 17 14.69 -0.75 -12.29
C ILE A 17 14.16 0.64 -12.67
N ALA A 18 14.16 1.59 -11.72
CA ALA A 18 13.72 2.95 -11.98
C ALA A 18 14.52 3.67 -13.08
N ALA A 19 15.83 3.45 -13.15
CA ALA A 19 16.67 4.03 -14.19
C ALA A 19 16.42 3.38 -15.57
N ALA A 20 16.19 2.07 -15.62
CA ALA A 20 15.94 1.34 -16.86
C ALA A 20 14.54 1.62 -17.47
N TYR A 21 13.57 1.97 -16.62
CA TYR A 21 12.19 2.27 -17.03
C TYR A 21 11.80 3.71 -16.63
N PRO A 22 12.21 4.72 -17.42
CA PRO A 22 11.76 6.10 -17.20
C PRO A 22 10.22 6.21 -17.34
N PRO A 23 9.61 7.25 -16.75
CA PRO A 23 8.20 7.53 -16.96
C PRO A 23 7.93 7.92 -18.42
N ASP A 24 6.78 7.51 -18.94
CA ASP A 24 6.27 7.91 -20.26
C ASP A 24 4.97 8.72 -20.07
N SER A 25 4.48 9.30 -21.16
CA SER A 25 3.17 9.94 -21.30
C SER A 25 2.00 9.09 -20.82
N SER A 26 2.09 7.76 -20.96
CA SER A 26 1.14 6.80 -20.38
C SER A 26 1.76 6.12 -19.17
N PRO A 27 1.09 6.11 -18.00
CA PRO A 27 1.61 5.44 -16.81
C PRO A 27 1.65 3.91 -16.96
N ILE A 28 0.84 3.33 -17.85
CA ILE A 28 0.80 1.88 -18.11
C ILE A 28 1.45 1.60 -19.46
N PRO A 29 2.67 1.04 -19.50
CA PRO A 29 3.37 0.77 -20.76
C PRO A 29 2.65 -0.32 -21.56
N SER A 30 2.75 -0.26 -22.89
CA SER A 30 2.09 -1.27 -23.75
C SER A 30 2.83 -2.61 -23.74
N ASN A 31 4.15 -2.57 -23.98
CA ASN A 31 5.01 -3.76 -24.05
C ASN A 31 6.44 -3.42 -23.56
N PRO A 32 6.65 -3.25 -22.25
CA PRO A 32 7.98 -3.00 -21.72
C PRO A 32 8.86 -4.24 -21.90
N ASP A 33 10.09 -4.03 -22.36
CA ASP A 33 11.11 -5.07 -22.50
C ASP A 33 11.62 -5.52 -21.11
N PRO A 34 11.38 -6.79 -20.69
CA PRO A 34 11.81 -7.30 -19.38
C PRO A 34 13.33 -7.45 -19.23
N GLU A 35 14.08 -7.56 -20.33
CA GLU A 35 15.53 -7.84 -20.35
C GLU A 35 16.40 -6.60 -20.13
N LYS A 36 15.80 -5.41 -19.98
CA LYS A 36 16.53 -4.17 -19.69
C LYS A 36 17.28 -4.17 -18.35
N VAL A 37 16.93 -5.09 -17.47
CA VAL A 37 17.55 -5.29 -16.16
C VAL A 37 17.78 -6.78 -15.93
N ASP A 38 18.79 -7.08 -15.14
CA ASP A 38 19.11 -8.43 -14.67
C ASP A 38 19.09 -8.44 -13.13
N PRO A 39 18.26 -9.29 -12.49
CA PRO A 39 17.26 -10.20 -13.11
C PRO A 39 16.14 -9.43 -13.83
N GLN A 40 15.45 -10.10 -14.76
CA GLN A 40 14.37 -9.53 -15.58
C GLN A 40 13.28 -8.86 -14.73
N CYS A 41 12.66 -7.81 -15.29
CA CYS A 41 11.58 -7.08 -14.62
C CYS A 41 10.31 -7.03 -15.47
N PHE A 42 9.25 -7.68 -14.98
CA PHE A 42 7.93 -7.63 -15.59
C PHE A 42 7.16 -6.39 -15.12
N LEU A 43 7.47 -5.26 -15.74
CA LEU A 43 6.91 -3.94 -15.41
C LEU A 43 5.42 -3.84 -15.73
N LEU A 44 4.64 -3.28 -14.79
CA LEU A 44 3.20 -3.06 -14.89
C LEU A 44 2.83 -1.57 -15.00
N LEU A 45 3.56 -0.72 -14.27
CA LEU A 45 3.29 0.70 -14.12
C LEU A 45 4.62 1.47 -14.07
N SER A 46 4.71 2.60 -14.80
CA SER A 46 5.84 3.53 -14.70
C SER A 46 5.36 4.98 -14.72
N THR A 47 5.45 5.66 -13.58
CA THR A 47 5.04 7.07 -13.40
C THR A 47 6.21 7.91 -12.92
N PRO A 48 6.08 9.26 -12.89
CA PRO A 48 7.14 10.11 -12.36
C PRO A 48 7.55 9.75 -10.92
N HIS A 49 6.64 9.24 -10.09
CA HIS A 49 6.90 9.03 -8.66
C HIS A 49 6.89 7.57 -8.20
N VAL A 50 6.25 6.66 -8.92
CA VAL A 50 6.15 5.23 -8.54
C VAL A 50 6.28 4.29 -9.74
N LEU A 51 6.61 3.05 -9.44
CA LEU A 51 6.74 1.93 -10.38
C LEU A 51 6.02 0.72 -9.80
N ALA A 52 5.39 -0.10 -10.63
CA ALA A 52 4.89 -1.40 -10.20
C ALA A 52 5.36 -2.51 -11.14
N PHE A 53 5.69 -3.67 -10.59
CA PHE A 53 6.24 -4.84 -11.30
C PHE A 53 5.92 -6.13 -10.52
N LEU A 54 6.02 -7.28 -11.18
CA LEU A 54 5.90 -8.58 -10.49
C LEU A 54 7.12 -8.84 -9.60
N ASP A 55 6.89 -9.46 -8.43
CA ASP A 55 7.99 -9.95 -7.59
C ASP A 55 8.64 -11.17 -8.26
N ILE A 56 9.97 -11.15 -8.38
CA ILE A 56 10.76 -12.24 -8.99
C ILE A 56 10.77 -13.51 -8.12
N LEU A 57 10.55 -13.36 -6.81
CA LEU A 57 10.46 -14.45 -5.84
C LEU A 57 9.08 -14.41 -5.19
N PRO A 58 8.02 -14.72 -5.97
CA PRO A 58 6.64 -14.53 -5.54
C PRO A 58 6.31 -15.42 -4.33
N ILE A 59 5.51 -14.88 -3.40
CA ILE A 59 4.90 -15.68 -2.33
C ILE A 59 3.69 -16.45 -2.87
N ALA A 60 3.02 -15.88 -3.88
CA ALA A 60 1.91 -16.47 -4.62
C ALA A 60 1.92 -15.93 -6.06
N PRO A 61 1.40 -16.67 -7.05
CA PRO A 61 1.24 -16.17 -8.41
C PRO A 61 0.51 -14.83 -8.41
N GLY A 62 1.01 -13.84 -9.16
CA GLY A 62 0.46 -12.48 -9.14
C GLY A 62 0.93 -11.59 -8.00
N HIS A 63 1.98 -11.97 -7.26
CA HIS A 63 2.59 -11.09 -6.27
C HIS A 63 3.16 -9.83 -6.95
N ILE A 64 2.58 -8.67 -6.66
CA ILE A 64 2.98 -7.36 -7.22
C ILE A 64 3.75 -6.56 -6.17
N LEU A 65 4.78 -5.85 -6.63
CA LEU A 65 5.46 -4.79 -5.88
C LEU A 65 5.09 -3.42 -6.46
N LEU A 66 4.69 -2.48 -5.61
CA LEU A 66 4.58 -1.06 -5.92
C LEU A 66 5.68 -0.30 -5.15
N ALA A 67 6.67 0.23 -5.85
CA ALA A 67 7.82 0.90 -5.26
C ALA A 67 7.87 2.40 -5.61
N THR A 68 8.48 3.20 -4.74
CA THR A 68 8.76 4.61 -5.07
C THR A 68 9.85 4.70 -6.14
N ARG A 69 9.81 5.72 -7.00
CA ARG A 69 10.89 5.95 -7.96
C ARG A 69 12.11 6.54 -7.26
N LYS A 70 11.91 7.62 -6.51
CA LYS A 70 12.94 8.18 -5.64
C LYS A 70 13.24 7.21 -4.50
N HIS A 71 14.51 7.15 -4.12
CA HIS A 71 14.97 6.28 -3.05
C HIS A 71 14.55 6.86 -1.69
N TYR A 72 13.72 6.11 -0.99
CA TYR A 72 13.35 6.32 0.39
C TYR A 72 13.51 4.97 1.09
N GLN A 73 14.23 4.89 2.20
CA GLN A 73 14.49 3.59 2.84
C GLN A 73 13.25 3.09 3.59
N LYS A 74 12.60 4.00 4.32
CA LYS A 74 11.43 3.73 5.16
C LYS A 74 10.31 4.71 4.87
N LEU A 75 9.08 4.32 5.21
CA LEU A 75 7.90 5.16 4.99
C LEU A 75 8.00 6.53 5.70
N SER A 76 8.68 6.59 6.85
CA SER A 76 8.97 7.84 7.58
C SER A 76 9.77 8.86 6.76
N ASP A 77 10.54 8.40 5.78
CA ASP A 77 11.43 9.25 4.98
C ASP A 77 10.64 10.10 3.97
N LEU A 78 9.39 9.72 3.67
CA LEU A 78 8.46 10.55 2.89
C LEU A 78 7.99 11.82 3.63
N HIS A 79 8.21 11.89 4.95
CA HIS A 79 7.92 13.09 5.73
C HIS A 79 9.18 13.90 6.08
N ASN A 80 10.33 13.23 6.19
CA ASN A 80 11.54 13.81 6.76
C ASN A 80 12.51 14.35 5.70
N THR A 81 12.08 15.34 4.92
CA THR A 81 12.87 15.93 3.83
C THR A 81 13.76 17.11 4.25
N VAL A 82 13.83 17.40 5.55
CA VAL A 82 14.72 18.42 6.10
C VAL A 82 15.92 17.71 6.72
N PRO A 83 17.16 17.97 6.26
CA PRO A 83 18.35 17.48 6.95
C PRO A 83 18.30 17.93 8.42
N ASN A 84 18.53 16.99 9.35
CA ASN A 84 18.64 17.27 10.79
C ASN A 84 19.87 18.13 11.14
N THR A 85 20.61 18.60 10.14
CA THR A 85 21.66 19.61 10.30
C THR A 85 21.00 20.97 10.39
N THR A 86 20.81 21.46 11.61
CA THR A 86 20.66 22.89 11.87
C THR A 86 21.75 23.67 11.11
N PRO A 87 21.43 24.57 10.18
CA PRO A 87 22.38 25.56 9.71
C PRO A 87 22.13 26.84 10.50
N HIS A 88 23.14 27.38 11.16
CA HIS A 88 23.20 28.81 11.45
C HIS A 88 23.39 29.63 10.16
N GLY A 89 22.62 29.32 9.10
CA GLY A 89 22.75 29.89 7.77
C GLY A 89 21.39 29.97 7.08
N ASN A 90 20.79 31.17 7.09
CA ASN A 90 19.51 31.48 6.46
C ASN A 90 19.68 31.76 4.96
N SER A 91 20.10 30.77 4.15
CA SER A 91 20.16 30.95 2.70
C SER A 91 18.79 30.67 2.05
N SER A 92 18.38 31.50 1.09
CA SER A 92 17.10 31.36 0.38
C SER A 92 17.06 30.12 -0.53
N SER A 93 18.22 29.62 -0.96
CA SER A 93 18.36 28.39 -1.76
C SER A 93 18.01 27.13 -0.97
N ASP A 94 18.37 27.06 0.31
CA ASP A 94 18.08 25.88 1.14
C ASP A 94 16.58 25.73 1.40
N ALA A 95 15.87 26.85 1.54
CA ALA A 95 14.42 26.87 1.68
C ALA A 95 13.70 26.43 0.39
N ALA A 96 14.22 26.79 -0.79
CA ALA A 96 13.67 26.36 -2.07
C ALA A 96 13.84 24.86 -2.29
N ALA A 97 15.05 24.33 -2.03
CA ALA A 97 15.33 22.89 -2.13
C ALA A 97 14.49 22.06 -1.14
N ALA A 98 14.32 22.55 0.09
CA ALA A 98 13.45 21.89 1.07
C ALA A 98 11.97 21.89 0.63
N ARG A 99 11.50 22.96 -0.01
CA ARG A 99 10.13 23.02 -0.57
C ARG A 99 9.94 22.03 -1.71
N GLU A 100 10.90 21.95 -2.64
CA GLU A 100 10.87 20.99 -3.74
C GLU A 100 10.90 19.54 -3.24
N ALA A 101 11.76 19.23 -2.27
CA ALA A 101 11.83 17.90 -1.68
C ALA A 101 10.53 17.50 -0.97
N ARG A 102 9.86 18.45 -0.29
CA ARG A 102 8.53 18.23 0.32
C ARG A 102 7.45 17.97 -0.73
N GLU A 103 7.45 18.71 -1.83
CA GLU A 103 6.48 18.51 -2.90
C GLU A 103 6.68 17.16 -3.57
N GLU A 104 7.93 16.77 -3.87
CA GLU A 104 8.25 15.44 -4.41
C GLU A 104 7.73 14.31 -3.48
N ALA A 105 7.94 14.44 -2.17
CA ALA A 105 7.49 13.43 -1.23
C ALA A 105 5.95 13.39 -1.10
N ARG A 106 5.29 14.55 -1.22
CA ARG A 106 3.83 14.66 -1.25
C ARG A 106 3.23 14.02 -2.49
N GLU A 107 3.78 14.30 -3.67
CA GLU A 107 3.34 13.69 -4.93
C GLU A 107 3.62 12.19 -4.96
N THR A 108 4.76 11.74 -4.43
CA THR A 108 5.04 10.32 -4.23
C THR A 108 4.00 9.65 -3.33
N SER A 109 3.64 10.29 -2.21
CA SER A 109 2.62 9.77 -1.29
C SER A 109 1.23 9.67 -1.96
N ARG A 110 0.88 10.65 -2.80
CA ARG A 110 -0.36 10.64 -3.59
C ARG A 110 -0.37 9.51 -4.60
N ALA A 111 0.71 9.36 -5.36
CA ALA A 111 0.84 8.31 -6.35
C ALA A 111 0.74 6.91 -5.72
N LEU A 112 1.35 6.69 -4.55
CA LEU A 112 1.18 5.42 -3.80
C LEU A 112 -0.30 5.14 -3.50
N GLY A 113 -1.02 6.13 -2.96
CA GLY A 113 -2.44 6.00 -2.63
C GLY A 113 -3.35 5.87 -3.86
N GLU A 114 -2.98 6.47 -4.98
CA GLU A 114 -3.72 6.38 -6.26
C GLU A 114 -3.59 4.99 -6.88
N TYR A 115 -2.37 4.44 -6.91
CA TYR A 115 -2.09 3.20 -7.65
C TYR A 115 -2.30 1.92 -6.83
N LEU A 116 -2.26 1.97 -5.49
CA LEU A 116 -2.59 0.81 -4.65
C LEU A 116 -4.00 0.23 -4.95
N PRO A 117 -5.09 1.02 -4.99
CA PRO A 117 -6.42 0.52 -5.35
C PRO A 117 -6.52 0.03 -6.79
N LEU A 118 -5.85 0.70 -7.74
CA LEU A 118 -5.86 0.27 -9.15
C LEU A 118 -5.23 -1.11 -9.30
N LEU A 119 -4.02 -1.29 -8.74
CA LEU A 119 -3.30 -2.56 -8.77
C LEU A 119 -4.07 -3.66 -8.03
N SER A 120 -4.67 -3.35 -6.89
CA SER A 120 -5.51 -4.31 -6.14
C SER A 120 -6.67 -4.82 -6.99
N ARG A 121 -7.37 -3.94 -7.71
CA ARG A 121 -8.48 -4.33 -8.59
C ARG A 121 -8.00 -5.13 -9.80
N ALA A 122 -6.86 -4.78 -10.38
CA ALA A 122 -6.28 -5.52 -11.49
C ALA A 122 -5.86 -6.92 -11.06
N LEU A 123 -5.20 -7.03 -9.90
CA LEU A 123 -4.80 -8.29 -9.29
C LEU A 123 -5.99 -9.24 -9.13
N CYS A 124 -7.09 -8.77 -8.53
CA CYS A 124 -8.28 -9.60 -8.32
C CYS A 124 -8.90 -10.08 -9.63
N ARG A 125 -8.96 -9.22 -10.64
CA ARG A 125 -9.54 -9.55 -11.95
C ARG A 125 -8.73 -10.57 -12.73
N VAL A 126 -7.39 -10.44 -12.71
CA VAL A 126 -6.49 -11.35 -13.43
C VAL A 126 -6.39 -12.68 -12.72
N THR A 127 -6.28 -12.68 -11.39
CA THR A 127 -6.11 -13.92 -10.62
C THR A 127 -7.42 -14.64 -10.31
N GLY A 128 -8.56 -13.94 -10.37
CA GLY A 128 -9.84 -14.45 -9.88
C GLY A 128 -9.94 -14.56 -8.36
N ILE A 129 -8.96 -14.02 -7.62
CA ILE A 129 -8.87 -14.10 -6.16
C ILE A 129 -9.31 -12.77 -5.53
N GLU A 130 -10.34 -12.81 -4.68
CA GLU A 130 -10.87 -11.63 -3.97
C GLU A 130 -10.21 -11.38 -2.62
N ASP A 131 -9.38 -12.29 -2.13
CA ASP A 131 -8.67 -12.17 -0.86
C ASP A 131 -7.18 -11.84 -1.14
N TRP A 132 -6.67 -10.71 -0.66
CA TRP A 132 -5.26 -10.36 -0.80
C TRP A 132 -4.73 -9.57 0.41
N ASN A 133 -3.42 -9.63 0.63
CA ASN A 133 -2.74 -8.78 1.61
C ASN A 133 -2.03 -7.62 0.92
N VAL A 134 -2.02 -6.47 1.60
CA VAL A 134 -1.11 -5.35 1.30
C VAL A 134 -0.10 -5.26 2.43
N VAL A 135 1.20 -5.41 2.14
CA VAL A 135 2.26 -5.46 3.16
C VAL A 135 3.36 -4.46 2.83
N GLN A 136 3.80 -3.68 3.81
CA GLN A 136 4.96 -2.80 3.70
C GLN A 136 5.78 -2.89 4.99
N ASN A 137 7.07 -3.16 4.84
CA ASN A 137 7.97 -3.41 5.96
C ASN A 137 8.97 -2.25 6.13
N ASN A 138 9.22 -1.82 7.36
CA ASN A 138 10.14 -0.72 7.69
C ASN A 138 11.30 -1.21 8.58
N GLY A 139 12.47 -1.40 7.98
CA GLY A 139 13.68 -1.88 8.63
C GLY A 139 13.80 -3.41 8.72
N GLU A 140 15.03 -3.88 8.93
CA GLU A 140 15.40 -5.31 8.91
C GLU A 140 14.59 -6.15 9.91
N ARG A 141 14.35 -5.64 11.12
CA ARG A 141 13.56 -6.34 12.15
C ARG A 141 12.08 -6.52 11.78
N ALA A 142 11.58 -5.72 10.86
CA ALA A 142 10.24 -5.87 10.27
C ALA A 142 10.27 -6.72 8.98
N ALA A 143 11.38 -7.43 8.71
CA ALA A 143 11.60 -8.22 7.51
C ALA A 143 11.67 -7.40 6.20
N GLN A 144 12.15 -6.15 6.24
CA GLN A 144 12.51 -5.41 5.02
C GLN A 144 13.88 -5.88 4.53
N VAL A 145 13.92 -6.50 3.33
CA VAL A 145 15.17 -6.98 2.72
C VAL A 145 15.79 -5.92 1.81
N VAL A 146 14.99 -5.29 0.94
CA VAL A 146 15.44 -4.17 0.09
C VAL A 146 15.12 -2.86 0.83
N PRO A 147 16.12 -2.06 1.26
CA PRO A 147 15.91 -0.81 2.00
C PRO A 147 15.48 0.31 1.05
N HIS A 148 14.33 0.14 0.43
CA HIS A 148 13.67 1.08 -0.48
C HIS A 148 12.16 0.86 -0.32
N ILE A 149 11.32 1.90 -0.22
CA ILE A 149 9.87 1.75 -0.02
C ILE A 149 9.24 0.93 -1.16
N HIS A 150 8.62 -0.19 -0.78
CA HIS A 150 7.80 -1.02 -1.66
C HIS A 150 6.62 -1.60 -0.88
N PHE A 151 5.47 -1.67 -1.53
CA PHE A 151 4.27 -2.33 -1.05
C PHE A 151 4.09 -3.63 -1.82
N HIS A 152 3.92 -4.71 -1.08
CA HIS A 152 3.52 -6.01 -1.61
C HIS A 152 2.01 -6.06 -1.75
N LEU A 153 1.50 -6.55 -2.88
CA LEU A 153 0.12 -6.99 -3.04
C LEU A 153 0.15 -8.49 -3.32
N ILE A 154 -0.31 -9.30 -2.35
CA ILE A 154 -0.16 -10.75 -2.36
C ILE A 154 -1.55 -11.39 -2.38
N PRO A 155 -1.97 -12.00 -3.51
CA PRO A 155 -3.23 -12.74 -3.56
C PRO A 155 -3.17 -13.97 -2.65
N ARG A 156 -4.31 -14.31 -2.03
CA ARG A 156 -4.46 -15.41 -1.08
C ARG A 156 -5.32 -16.49 -1.70
N TYR A 157 -4.67 -17.39 -2.41
CA TYR A 157 -5.31 -18.60 -2.93
C TYR A 157 -5.82 -19.45 -1.77
N GLN A 158 -7.07 -19.92 -1.86
CA GLN A 158 -7.60 -20.89 -0.90
C GLN A 158 -6.86 -22.22 -1.08
N GLU A 159 -6.22 -22.73 -0.03
CA GLU A 159 -5.72 -24.09 -0.03
C GLU A 159 -6.91 -25.07 0.05
N GLY A 160 -7.07 -25.93 -0.96
CA GLY A 160 -7.71 -27.25 -0.79
C GLY A 160 -9.22 -27.36 -0.56
N ARG A 161 -10.11 -26.71 -1.32
CA ARG A 161 -11.51 -27.20 -1.44
C ARG A 161 -11.61 -28.40 -2.38
N ARG A 162 -11.29 -29.58 -1.86
CA ARG A 162 -11.92 -30.86 -2.22
C ARG A 162 -11.83 -31.79 -1.01
N GLU A 163 -12.79 -31.70 -0.11
CA GLU A 163 -13.08 -32.81 0.80
C GLU A 163 -13.67 -33.96 -0.03
N VAL A 164 -13.01 -35.12 0.01
CA VAL A 164 -13.60 -36.39 -0.45
C VAL A 164 -13.73 -37.27 0.79
N GLU A 165 -14.96 -37.68 1.10
CA GLU A 165 -15.28 -38.54 2.23
C GLU A 165 -14.45 -39.84 2.20
N GLY A 166 -13.66 -40.06 3.25
CA GLY A 166 -12.88 -41.27 3.46
C GLY A 166 -13.16 -41.86 4.84
N ARG A 167 -13.79 -43.03 4.87
CA ARG A 167 -14.38 -43.73 6.02
C ARG A 167 -13.42 -44.24 7.10
N ASN A 168 -12.15 -43.81 7.13
CA ASN A 168 -11.20 -44.14 8.19
C ASN A 168 -10.18 -43.00 8.29
N GLY A 169 -10.37 -42.17 9.32
CA GLY A 169 -9.70 -40.89 9.49
C GLY A 169 -8.18 -40.95 9.32
N LYS A 170 -7.68 -40.07 8.46
CA LYS A 170 -6.33 -39.51 8.54
C LYS A 170 -6.46 -38.01 8.60
N VAL A 171 -5.89 -37.44 9.65
CA VAL A 171 -5.83 -36.00 9.91
C VAL A 171 -4.94 -35.39 8.83
N ASP A 172 -5.50 -34.45 8.08
CA ASP A 172 -4.80 -33.77 6.99
C ASP A 172 -3.90 -32.66 7.56
N VAL A 173 -2.64 -32.66 7.13
CA VAL A 173 -1.58 -31.72 7.54
C VAL A 173 -1.61 -30.47 6.64
N GLY A 174 -2.80 -30.05 6.21
CA GLY A 174 -3.01 -28.84 5.39
C GLY A 174 -3.03 -27.55 6.21
N MET A 175 -3.22 -27.63 7.53
CA MET A 175 -3.55 -26.45 8.35
C MET A 175 -2.35 -25.64 8.88
N LEU A 176 -1.13 -25.79 8.33
CA LEU A 176 0.07 -25.11 8.86
C LEU A 176 1.00 -24.40 7.85
N LYS A 177 0.55 -24.12 6.62
CA LYS A 177 1.34 -23.29 5.68
C LYS A 177 0.84 -21.85 5.53
N SER A 178 -0.39 -21.56 5.93
CA SER A 178 -0.97 -20.21 5.90
C SER A 178 -0.49 -19.25 7.01
N TRP A 179 0.30 -19.71 7.98
CA TRP A 179 0.90 -18.87 9.05
C TRP A 179 2.34 -18.38 8.77
N ARG A 180 2.94 -18.71 7.61
CA ARG A 180 4.27 -18.19 7.22
C ARG A 180 4.20 -16.79 6.58
N VAL A 181 3.48 -15.86 7.20
CA VAL A 181 3.56 -14.44 6.81
C VAL A 181 4.90 -13.82 7.24
N PHE A 182 5.65 -14.46 8.16
CA PHE A 182 7.00 -14.04 8.56
C PHE A 182 7.96 -15.21 8.82
N GLY A 183 8.06 -16.18 7.91
CA GLY A 183 9.01 -17.27 8.08
C GLY A 183 9.30 -17.99 6.78
N ARG A 184 10.57 -17.95 6.36
CA ARG A 184 11.21 -18.72 5.27
C ARG A 184 10.38 -19.96 4.85
N GLY A 185 9.47 -19.76 3.89
CA GLY A 185 8.96 -20.79 2.99
C GLY A 185 9.76 -20.69 1.70
N ALA A 186 10.02 -21.81 1.04
CA ALA A 186 10.78 -21.84 -0.20
C ALA A 186 10.07 -20.96 -1.24
N ARG A 187 10.70 -19.86 -1.63
CA ARG A 187 10.29 -19.04 -2.77
C ARG A 187 10.89 -19.72 -3.99
N GLU A 188 10.06 -20.12 -4.94
CA GLU A 188 10.51 -20.62 -6.24
C GLU A 188 10.53 -19.43 -7.22
N ASP A 189 11.45 -19.45 -8.18
CA ASP A 189 11.59 -18.39 -9.17
C ASP A 189 10.34 -18.30 -10.05
N LEU A 190 10.01 -17.08 -10.49
CA LEU A 190 8.88 -16.84 -11.40
C LEU A 190 9.21 -17.32 -12.83
N ASP A 191 8.40 -18.23 -13.38
CA ASP A 191 8.54 -18.67 -14.78
C ASP A 191 8.35 -17.51 -15.76
N GLU A 192 9.26 -17.36 -16.72
CA GLU A 192 9.32 -16.20 -17.60
C GLU A 192 8.11 -16.08 -18.53
N GLU A 193 7.60 -17.21 -19.05
CA GLU A 193 6.44 -17.22 -19.96
C GLU A 193 5.16 -16.87 -19.19
N GLU A 194 4.96 -17.49 -18.03
CA GLU A 194 3.82 -17.19 -17.14
C GLU A 194 3.86 -15.72 -16.67
N ALA A 195 5.04 -15.22 -16.31
CA ALA A 195 5.23 -13.82 -15.90
C ALA A 195 4.89 -12.83 -17.01
N ALA A 196 5.36 -13.09 -18.23
CA ALA A 196 5.10 -12.24 -19.38
C ALA A 196 3.60 -12.19 -19.70
N GLY A 197 2.93 -13.35 -19.69
CA GLY A 197 1.49 -13.47 -19.88
C GLY A 197 0.70 -12.69 -18.82
N MET A 198 0.98 -12.95 -17.55
CA MET A 198 0.32 -12.30 -16.43
C MET A 198 0.52 -10.78 -16.41
N ALA A 199 1.75 -10.32 -16.66
CA ALA A 199 2.05 -8.89 -16.70
C ALA A 199 1.31 -8.19 -17.84
N LYS A 200 1.18 -8.85 -19.01
CA LYS A 200 0.37 -8.34 -20.12
C LYS A 200 -1.10 -8.21 -19.71
N GLU A 201 -1.70 -9.24 -19.13
CA GLU A 201 -3.10 -9.22 -18.70
C GLU A 201 -3.36 -8.15 -17.63
N LEU A 202 -2.48 -8.03 -16.64
CA LEU A 202 -2.55 -6.97 -15.61
C LEU A 202 -2.56 -5.59 -16.26
N ARG A 203 -1.65 -5.32 -17.20
CA ARG A 203 -1.60 -4.02 -17.92
C ARG A 203 -2.87 -3.77 -18.74
N GLU A 204 -3.40 -4.79 -19.41
CA GLU A 204 -4.66 -4.70 -20.17
C GLU A 204 -5.85 -4.40 -19.25
N VAL A 205 -5.95 -5.08 -18.11
CA VAL A 205 -7.00 -4.81 -17.12
C VAL A 205 -6.83 -3.42 -16.54
N MET A 206 -5.62 -2.99 -16.16
CA MET A 206 -5.37 -1.65 -15.61
C MET A 206 -5.78 -0.53 -16.58
N ARG A 207 -5.58 -0.71 -17.90
CA ARG A 207 -6.04 0.25 -18.93
C ARG A 207 -7.57 0.30 -19.05
N ASN A 208 -8.25 -0.83 -18.84
CA ASN A 208 -9.69 -0.99 -19.06
C ASN A 208 -10.52 -0.93 -17.77
N VAL A 209 -9.89 -0.89 -16.61
CA VAL A 209 -10.56 -0.63 -15.35
C VAL A 209 -11.21 0.74 -15.49
N PRO A 210 -12.56 0.86 -15.48
CA PRO A 210 -13.19 2.16 -15.56
C PRO A 210 -12.61 2.98 -14.42
N ALA A 211 -12.19 4.21 -14.75
CA ALA A 211 -11.78 5.23 -13.81
C ALA A 211 -12.98 5.58 -12.92
N VAL A 212 -13.37 4.65 -12.04
CA VAL A 212 -14.43 4.79 -11.04
C VAL A 212 -14.01 5.82 -9.97
N MET A 213 -12.80 6.37 -10.08
CA MET A 213 -12.37 7.59 -9.41
C MET A 213 -11.68 8.53 -10.40
N ARG A 214 -12.42 9.05 -11.39
CA ARG A 214 -12.36 10.52 -11.57
C ARG A 214 -12.84 11.10 -10.24
N TRP A 215 -11.92 11.23 -9.28
CA TRP A 215 -12.10 12.05 -8.10
C TRP A 215 -12.13 13.48 -8.62
N THR A 216 -13.27 13.90 -9.20
CA THR A 216 -13.54 15.31 -9.35
C THR A 216 -13.41 15.88 -7.95
N LEU A 217 -12.52 16.86 -7.81
CA LEU A 217 -12.49 17.88 -6.78
C LEU A 217 -13.82 18.67 -6.77
N ALA A 218 -14.96 17.99 -6.76
CA ALA A 218 -16.25 18.57 -6.46
C ALA A 218 -16.35 18.61 -4.94
N SER A 219 -16.19 19.82 -4.41
CA SER A 219 -16.17 20.19 -3.00
C SER A 219 -17.09 19.36 -2.09
N PRO A 220 -16.68 19.07 -0.85
CA PRO A 220 -17.54 18.44 0.15
C PRO A 220 -18.57 19.46 0.65
N THR A 221 -19.63 19.70 -0.13
CA THR A 221 -20.75 20.56 0.30
C THR A 221 -22.12 19.93 0.15
N LYS A 222 -22.21 18.63 -0.18
CA LYS A 222 -23.52 17.96 -0.35
C LYS A 222 -23.61 16.59 0.33
N LEU A 223 -23.10 16.48 1.55
CA LEU A 223 -23.46 15.37 2.44
C LEU A 223 -23.54 15.89 3.88
N LEU A 224 -24.54 16.74 4.15
CA LEU A 224 -25.15 16.95 5.46
C LEU A 224 -26.46 17.69 5.20
N GLY A 225 -27.51 16.93 4.87
CA GLY A 225 -28.88 17.42 4.90
C GLY A 225 -29.32 17.54 6.35
N VAL A 226 -28.90 18.61 7.02
CA VAL A 226 -29.47 19.04 8.29
C VAL A 226 -30.15 20.37 8.02
N HIS A 227 -31.47 20.35 7.92
CA HIS A 227 -32.28 21.56 7.86
C HIS A 227 -32.08 22.33 9.17
N ALA A 228 -31.28 23.39 9.12
CA ALA A 228 -31.30 24.42 10.16
C ALA A 228 -32.52 25.31 9.90
N ASP A 229 -33.56 25.12 10.70
CA ASP A 229 -34.70 26.02 10.82
C ASP A 229 -34.21 27.34 11.45
N THR A 230 -33.94 28.33 10.60
CA THR A 230 -33.61 29.69 11.04
C THR A 230 -34.89 30.52 11.14
N SER A 231 -35.68 30.27 12.18
CA SER A 231 -36.83 31.11 12.52
C SER A 231 -36.98 31.36 14.03
N ARG A 232 -35.93 31.84 14.69
CA ARG A 232 -36.09 32.53 15.99
C ARG A 232 -35.24 33.79 16.07
N THR A 233 -35.94 34.91 16.23
CA THR A 233 -35.42 36.24 16.55
C THR A 233 -34.87 36.27 17.99
N PRO A 234 -33.86 37.10 18.29
CA PRO A 234 -33.32 37.21 19.63
C PRO A 234 -34.16 38.16 20.49
N ARG A 235 -34.55 37.72 21.69
CA ARG A 235 -34.98 38.61 22.79
C ARG A 235 -33.81 38.86 23.73
N ALA A 236 -33.66 40.13 24.11
CA ALA A 236 -32.65 40.64 25.01
C ALA A 236 -32.94 40.34 26.49
N GLY A 237 -31.85 40.16 27.26
CA GLY A 237 -31.71 40.52 28.67
C GLY A 237 -32.18 39.50 29.72
N GLN A 238 -31.27 38.95 30.53
CA GLN A 238 -30.93 39.46 31.88
C GLN A 238 -29.92 38.55 32.61
N ASP A 239 -29.24 39.17 33.57
CA ASP A 239 -28.18 38.72 34.47
C ASP A 239 -28.32 37.35 35.14
N GLY A 240 -27.18 36.77 35.54
CA GLY A 240 -27.15 35.94 36.75
C GLY A 240 -26.03 34.90 36.84
N SER A 241 -25.04 35.21 37.67
CA SER A 241 -24.21 34.30 38.50
C SER A 241 -23.26 33.28 37.85
N GLN A 242 -22.00 33.43 38.25
CA GLN A 242 -20.87 32.52 38.07
C GLN A 242 -21.07 31.24 38.89
N ASP A 243 -20.80 30.08 38.30
CA ASP A 243 -20.33 28.90 39.04
C ASP A 243 -19.23 28.19 38.21
N GLY A 244 -18.17 27.83 38.90
CA GLY A 244 -16.95 27.28 38.35
C GLY A 244 -16.97 25.75 38.39
N SER A 245 -16.77 25.13 37.23
CA SER A 245 -16.38 23.72 37.16
C SER A 245 -15.56 23.47 35.90
N GLN A 246 -14.30 23.06 36.10
CA GLN A 246 -13.36 22.65 35.05
C GLN A 246 -13.88 21.41 34.28
N PRO A 247 -13.66 21.30 32.96
CA PRO A 247 -13.93 20.07 32.24
C PRO A 247 -12.79 19.07 32.44
N GLN A 248 -13.13 17.90 32.99
CA GLN A 248 -12.24 16.74 33.04
C GLN A 248 -11.93 16.21 31.63
N ARG A 249 -10.66 15.88 31.39
CA ARG A 249 -10.19 15.21 30.16
C ARG A 249 -10.72 13.77 30.15
N GLY A 250 -11.63 13.47 29.23
CA GLY A 250 -12.10 12.11 28.98
C GLY A 250 -11.00 11.23 28.39
N SER A 251 -10.63 10.20 29.15
CA SER A 251 -9.87 9.04 28.68
C SER A 251 -10.69 8.31 27.61
N ALA A 252 -10.08 8.05 26.45
CA ALA A 252 -10.70 7.22 25.42
C ALA A 252 -10.74 5.76 25.92
N ASP A 253 -11.96 5.29 26.17
CA ASP A 253 -12.29 4.01 26.77
C ASP A 253 -12.11 2.85 25.76
N ALA A 254 -11.10 2.00 26.01
CA ALA A 254 -10.73 0.83 25.21
C ALA A 254 -11.84 -0.24 25.13
N SER A 255 -12.90 -0.12 25.92
CA SER A 255 -14.04 -1.04 25.91
C SER A 255 -14.94 -0.92 24.67
N LYS A 256 -14.94 0.23 23.96
CA LYS A 256 -15.75 0.41 22.74
C LYS A 256 -15.21 -0.33 21.52
N THR A 257 -13.89 -0.54 21.43
CA THR A 257 -13.27 -1.30 20.32
C THR A 257 -13.56 -2.79 20.43
N ARG A 258 -13.79 -3.31 21.64
CA ARG A 258 -14.11 -4.72 21.87
C ARG A 258 -15.54 -5.09 21.45
N ALA A 259 -16.50 -4.18 21.63
CA ALA A 259 -17.90 -4.40 21.24
C ALA A 259 -18.10 -4.59 19.72
N ILE A 260 -17.27 -3.93 18.89
CA ILE A 260 -17.35 -4.05 17.42
C ILE A 260 -16.85 -5.43 16.93
N LEU A 261 -15.98 -6.09 17.69
CA LEU A 261 -15.48 -7.43 17.36
C LEU A 261 -16.47 -8.53 17.80
N GLU A 262 -17.16 -8.35 18.93
CA GLU A 262 -18.08 -9.35 19.47
C GLU A 262 -19.44 -9.38 18.73
N GLU A 263 -19.87 -8.30 18.07
CA GLU A 263 -21.09 -8.29 17.23
C GLU A 263 -20.93 -8.99 15.85
N ARG A 264 -19.68 -9.17 15.37
CA ARG A 264 -19.43 -9.87 14.09
C ARG A 264 -19.35 -11.39 14.23
N ASP A 265 -19.04 -11.90 15.43
CA ASP A 265 -19.02 -13.35 15.69
C ASP A 265 -20.44 -13.93 15.87
N ALA A 266 -21.44 -13.11 16.19
CA ALA A 266 -22.83 -13.57 16.34
C ALA A 266 -23.61 -13.66 15.01
N THR A 267 -23.18 -12.96 13.95
CA THR A 267 -23.89 -12.94 12.65
C THR A 267 -23.38 -13.97 11.63
N PHE A 268 -22.29 -14.69 11.92
CA PHE A 268 -21.72 -15.71 11.03
C PHE A 268 -22.14 -17.16 11.37
N LEU A 269 -22.98 -17.36 12.39
CA LEU A 269 -23.44 -18.68 12.85
C LEU A 269 -24.91 -19.01 12.53
N GLU A 270 -25.65 -18.13 11.83
CA GLU A 270 -27.07 -18.38 11.51
C GLU A 270 -27.41 -18.57 10.02
N HIS A 271 -26.44 -18.56 9.10
CA HIS A 271 -26.70 -18.91 7.70
C HIS A 271 -25.65 -19.93 7.23
N GLY A 272 -26.04 -21.21 7.28
CA GLY A 272 -25.29 -22.34 6.74
C GLY A 272 -25.27 -22.40 5.22
#